data_AF-A0A1B0AUM3-F1
#
_entry.id   AF-A0A1B0AUM3-F1
#
_cell.length_a   1.000
_cell.length_b   1.000
_cell.length_c   1.000
_cell.angle_alpha   90.00
_cell.angle_beta   90.00
_cell.angle_gamma   90.00
#
_symmetry.space_group_name_H-M   'P 1'
#
loop_
_entity.id
_entity.type
_entity.pdbx_description
1 polymer ?
#
loop_
_entity_poly.entity_id
_entity_poly.type
_entity_poly.pdbx_seq_one_letter_code
_entity_poly.pdbx_strand_id
1 'polypeptide(L)'
;MDGIDLQRLRSTGIIETTGSSFEHDYIKRMALQYLEYTMTNRLKVIRNVNPPMRDTEIAIEMSRGVYSWSYEKFLARRRFKHVWIDVLMWEFDEALLERVKLHFDLSELNRLVDVLFKAMYALVDGKSIDFVFEAIEMRYQLNWYRSEVNKMQLKYDILQENYLNSISQALQASKMEEEVGYNIVDVIYNETESFRELITNFQELYDEELEKIEASIGASTKQIAKLVDHHKYLSEELVRFREEIAARKAFEIRRRQPPSEVYQIDWAAIYSKSSKKRRKGNRKKSKG
;
A
#
# COMPACT_ATOMS: atom_id res chain seq x y z
N MET A 1 66.89 11.43 19.91
CA MET A 1 68.09 11.22 20.73
C MET A 1 67.82 11.88 22.06
N ASP A 2 67.52 11.08 23.08
CA ASP A 2 67.64 11.45 24.49
C ASP A 2 68.12 10.17 25.17
N GLY A 3 69.44 10.09 25.38
CA GLY A 3 70.08 8.97 26.05
C GLY A 3 69.79 9.06 27.53
N ILE A 4 69.28 7.97 28.11
CA ILE A 4 69.19 7.83 29.56
C ILE A 4 70.62 7.90 30.10
N ASP A 5 70.90 8.92 30.90
CA ASP A 5 72.22 9.18 31.48
C ASP A 5 72.50 8.16 32.60
N LEU A 6 73.14 7.06 32.21
CA LEU A 6 73.54 5.95 33.08
C LEU A 6 74.51 6.36 34.20
N GLN A 7 75.10 7.57 34.15
CA GLN A 7 76.04 8.04 35.18
C GLN A 7 75.32 8.63 36.41
N ARG A 8 74.10 9.16 36.27
CA ARG A 8 73.33 9.69 37.40
C ARG A 8 72.81 8.62 38.38
N LEU A 9 72.78 7.35 37.97
CA LEU A 9 72.32 6.23 38.81
C LEU A 9 73.44 5.62 39.69
N ARG A 10 74.70 6.06 39.53
CA ARG A 10 75.85 5.52 40.29
C ARG A 10 76.16 6.25 41.60
N SER A 11 75.55 7.41 41.88
CA SER A 11 76.06 8.34 42.91
C SER A 11 75.28 8.40 44.23
N THR A 12 74.42 7.45 44.55
CA THR A 12 73.83 7.34 45.90
C THR A 12 74.28 6.05 46.54
N GLY A 13 75.52 6.05 47.04
CA GLY A 13 76.00 5.00 47.92
C GLY A 13 75.37 5.17 49.30
N ILE A 14 74.61 4.16 49.74
CA ILE A 14 74.55 3.62 51.10
C ILE A 14 74.25 2.12 50.88
N ILE A 15 75.26 1.27 51.04
CA ILE A 15 75.08 -0.19 51.09
C ILE A 15 75.58 -0.62 52.48
N GLU A 16 74.65 -0.70 53.42
CA GLU A 16 74.86 -1.40 54.69
C GLU A 16 74.38 -2.85 54.54
N THR A 17 75.37 -3.73 54.44
CA THR A 17 75.47 -5.18 54.73
C THR A 17 74.24 -5.98 55.17
N THR A 18 73.13 -5.87 54.44
CA THR A 18 72.05 -6.89 54.33
C THR A 18 71.66 -7.19 52.87
N GLY A 19 72.40 -6.61 51.91
CA GLY A 19 71.93 -6.25 50.57
C GLY A 19 72.03 -7.27 49.43
N SER A 20 72.43 -8.53 49.63
CA SER A 20 72.72 -9.41 48.48
C SER A 20 71.48 -9.78 47.64
N SER A 21 70.31 -9.93 48.25
CA SER A 21 69.07 -10.25 47.52
C SER A 21 68.45 -9.02 46.85
N PHE A 22 68.42 -7.88 47.56
CA PHE A 22 67.76 -6.66 47.10
C PHE A 22 68.53 -5.99 45.95
N GLU A 23 69.86 -6.00 46.01
CA GLU A 23 70.71 -5.53 44.90
C GLU A 23 70.56 -6.43 43.68
N HIS A 24 70.45 -7.75 43.88
CA HIS A 24 70.32 -8.71 42.79
C HIS A 24 68.97 -8.58 42.07
N ASP A 25 67.86 -8.40 42.79
CA ASP A 25 66.54 -8.24 42.18
C ASP A 25 66.36 -6.87 41.50
N TYR A 26 66.96 -5.81 42.06
CA TYR A 26 67.04 -4.51 41.40
C TYR A 26 67.80 -4.59 40.06
N ILE A 27 68.96 -5.28 40.04
CA ILE A 27 69.73 -5.50 38.81
C ILE A 27 68.93 -6.30 37.78
N LYS A 28 68.21 -7.37 38.20
CA LYS A 28 67.33 -8.15 37.30
C LYS A 28 66.22 -7.29 36.70
N ARG A 29 65.56 -6.45 37.51
CA ARG A 29 64.49 -5.56 37.05
C ARG A 29 65.00 -4.53 36.04
N MET A 30 66.17 -3.93 36.30
CA MET A 30 66.81 -3.02 35.35
C MET A 30 67.20 -3.71 34.04
N ALA A 31 67.74 -4.93 34.12
CA ALA A 31 68.07 -5.73 32.93
C ALA A 31 66.82 -6.09 32.11
N LEU A 32 65.72 -6.45 32.78
CA LEU A 32 64.43 -6.71 32.13
C LEU A 32 63.86 -5.47 31.44
N GLN A 33 63.88 -4.31 32.09
CA GLN A 33 63.42 -3.05 31.50
C GLN A 33 64.24 -2.68 30.27
N TYR A 34 65.55 -2.85 30.33
CA TYR A 34 66.43 -2.61 29.18
C TYR A 34 66.14 -3.59 28.04
N LEU A 35 65.92 -4.88 28.34
CA LEU A 35 65.60 -5.89 27.34
C LEU A 35 64.23 -5.63 26.70
N GLU A 36 63.21 -5.29 27.49
CA GLU A 36 61.87 -4.92 27.02
C GLU A 36 61.94 -3.72 26.09
N TYR A 37 62.58 -2.64 26.54
CA TYR A 37 62.78 -1.44 25.72
C TYR A 37 63.47 -1.76 24.40
N THR A 38 64.53 -2.57 24.44
CA THR A 38 65.30 -2.96 23.26
C THR A 38 64.46 -3.80 22.30
N MET A 39 63.75 -4.82 22.80
CA MET A 39 62.90 -5.69 21.97
C MET A 39 61.74 -4.92 21.35
N THR A 40 61.01 -4.15 22.15
CA THR A 40 59.86 -3.37 21.69
C THR A 40 60.29 -2.32 20.67
N ASN A 41 61.44 -1.67 20.86
CA ASN A 41 61.95 -0.72 19.86
C ASN A 41 62.40 -1.41 18.57
N ARG A 42 63.05 -2.58 18.63
CA ARG A 42 63.41 -3.34 17.43
C ARG A 42 62.15 -3.77 16.66
N LEU A 43 61.12 -4.26 17.34
CA LEU A 43 59.85 -4.60 16.71
C LEU A 43 59.12 -3.38 16.13
N LYS A 44 59.16 -2.23 16.82
CA LYS A 44 58.65 -0.96 16.29
C LYS A 44 59.39 -0.54 15.03
N VAL A 45 60.71 -0.64 14.98
CA VAL A 45 61.50 -0.33 13.77
C VAL A 45 61.07 -1.23 12.61
N ILE A 46 61.00 -2.55 12.83
CA ILE A 46 60.56 -3.50 11.79
C ILE A 46 59.14 -3.17 11.32
N ARG A 47 58.23 -2.81 12.24
CA ARG A 47 56.87 -2.39 11.89
C ARG A 47 56.85 -1.10 11.08
N ASN A 48 57.68 -0.12 11.41
CA ASN A 48 57.73 1.19 10.75
C ASN A 48 58.37 1.13 9.36
N VAL A 49 59.23 0.15 9.09
CA VAL A 49 59.77 -0.12 7.74
C VAL A 49 58.66 -0.63 6.81
N ASN A 50 57.59 -1.20 7.37
CA ASN A 50 56.44 -1.64 6.60
C ASN A 50 55.38 -0.52 6.47
N PRO A 51 54.77 -0.35 5.29
CA PRO A 51 53.64 0.56 5.10
C PRO A 51 52.47 0.23 6.05
N PRO A 52 51.69 1.24 6.47
CA PRO A 52 50.45 0.99 7.20
C PRO A 52 49.48 0.15 6.35
N MET A 53 48.71 -0.69 7.04
CA MET A 53 47.79 -1.63 6.43
C MET A 53 46.66 -0.87 5.74
N ARG A 54 46.35 -1.21 4.48
CA ARG A 54 45.25 -0.60 3.71
C ARG A 54 43.90 -1.22 4.07
N ASP A 55 42.80 -0.53 3.79
CA ASP A 55 41.44 -1.02 4.11
C ASP A 55 41.13 -2.39 3.49
N THR A 56 41.64 -2.64 2.28
CA THR A 56 41.53 -3.95 1.61
C THR A 56 42.25 -5.06 2.38
N GLU A 57 43.40 -4.75 2.97
CA GLU A 57 44.21 -5.69 3.75
C GLU A 57 43.53 -6.03 5.08
N ILE A 58 42.88 -5.04 5.70
CA ILE A 58 42.07 -5.23 6.92
C ILE A 58 40.84 -6.11 6.64
N ALA A 59 40.18 -5.88 5.51
CA ALA A 59 39.01 -6.66 5.09
C ALA A 59 39.35 -8.15 4.88
N ILE A 60 40.50 -8.46 4.28
CA ILE A 60 40.98 -9.83 4.10
C ILE A 60 41.10 -10.56 5.45
N GLU A 61 41.74 -9.94 6.45
CA GLU A 61 41.89 -10.58 7.77
C GLU A 61 40.57 -10.67 8.54
N MET A 62 39.73 -9.62 8.51
CA MET A 62 38.44 -9.63 9.20
C MET A 62 37.50 -10.73 8.68
N SER A 63 37.56 -11.03 7.38
CA SER A 63 36.65 -11.97 6.75
C SER A 63 36.91 -13.43 7.18
N ARG A 64 38.17 -13.81 7.42
CA ARG A 64 38.54 -15.24 7.55
C ARG A 64 39.49 -15.56 8.72
N GLY A 65 40.08 -14.55 9.37
CA GLY A 65 40.96 -14.75 10.52
C GLY A 65 42.15 -15.67 10.21
N VAL A 66 42.71 -15.58 9.01
CA VAL A 66 43.62 -16.57 8.41
C VAL A 66 44.96 -16.57 9.13
N TYR A 67 45.47 -15.39 9.44
CA TYR A 67 46.82 -15.22 9.98
C TYR A 67 46.86 -15.22 11.51
N SER A 68 45.70 -15.38 12.16
CA SER A 68 45.58 -15.47 13.61
C SER A 68 46.38 -16.63 14.23
N TRP A 69 47.17 -16.34 15.27
CA TRP A 69 47.89 -17.31 16.11
C TRP A 69 47.01 -18.01 17.15
N SER A 70 45.73 -17.66 17.27
CA SER A 70 44.79 -18.40 18.14
C SER A 70 44.70 -19.87 17.76
N TYR A 71 44.86 -20.75 18.76
CA TYR A 71 44.73 -22.19 18.64
C TYR A 71 43.37 -22.62 18.08
N GLU A 72 42.29 -21.97 18.50
CA GLU A 72 40.94 -22.31 18.06
C GLU A 72 40.71 -21.93 16.60
N LYS A 73 41.18 -20.75 16.19
CA LYS A 73 41.14 -20.33 14.79
C LYS A 73 42.01 -21.24 13.93
N PHE A 74 43.16 -21.69 14.44
CA PHE A 74 44.00 -22.69 13.78
C PHE A 74 43.27 -24.03 13.60
N LEU A 75 42.62 -24.56 14.64
CA LEU A 75 41.82 -25.78 14.54
C LEU A 75 40.63 -25.63 13.59
N ALA A 76 39.94 -24.49 13.65
CA ALA A 76 38.84 -24.17 12.74
C ALA A 76 39.31 -24.19 11.29
N ARG A 77 40.45 -23.56 10.98
CA ARG A 77 41.08 -23.58 9.64
C ARG A 77 41.42 -24.99 9.16
N ARG A 78 41.85 -25.87 10.07
CA ARG A 78 42.17 -27.27 9.75
C ARG A 78 40.93 -28.12 9.43
N ARG A 79 39.73 -27.70 9.84
CA ARG A 79 38.46 -28.38 9.48
C ARG A 79 38.02 -28.08 8.04
N PHE A 80 38.48 -26.98 7.46
CA PHE A 80 38.28 -26.70 6.04
C PHE A 80 39.31 -27.51 5.23
N LYS A 81 38.86 -28.20 4.17
CA LYS A 81 39.80 -28.80 3.19
C LYS A 81 40.73 -27.71 2.67
N HIS A 82 42.00 -28.07 2.37
CA HIS A 82 43.10 -27.17 1.99
C HIS A 82 42.82 -26.12 0.89
N VAL A 83 41.66 -26.20 0.22
CA VAL A 83 41.15 -25.33 -0.83
C VAL A 83 41.14 -23.84 -0.48
N TRP A 84 41.01 -23.47 0.79
CA TRP A 84 40.88 -22.04 1.14
C TRP A 84 42.16 -21.23 0.93
N ILE A 85 43.35 -21.85 1.00
CA ILE A 85 44.62 -21.19 0.67
C ILE A 85 44.68 -20.96 -0.83
N ASP A 86 44.31 -21.97 -1.62
CA ASP A 86 44.27 -21.89 -3.08
C ASP A 86 43.29 -20.80 -3.56
N VAL A 87 42.13 -20.68 -2.89
CA VAL A 87 41.15 -19.61 -3.17
C VAL A 87 41.73 -18.22 -2.86
N LEU A 88 42.48 -18.08 -1.75
CA LEU A 88 43.12 -16.79 -1.43
C LEU A 88 44.24 -16.45 -2.41
N MET A 89 45.04 -17.43 -2.81
CA MET A 89 46.09 -17.27 -3.82
C MET A 89 45.50 -17.02 -5.22
N TRP A 90 44.25 -17.41 -5.47
CA TRP A 90 43.54 -17.09 -6.72
C TRP A 90 42.94 -15.68 -6.71
N GLU A 91 42.44 -15.24 -5.55
CA GLU A 91 41.74 -13.96 -5.40
C GLU A 91 42.69 -12.77 -5.19
N PHE A 92 43.85 -13.00 -4.56
CA PHE A 92 44.80 -11.96 -4.17
C PHE A 92 46.21 -12.26 -4.63
N ASP A 93 46.96 -11.20 -4.93
CA ASP A 93 48.37 -11.27 -5.26
C ASP A 93 49.21 -11.79 -4.07
N GLU A 94 50.24 -12.59 -4.36
CA GLU A 94 51.09 -13.22 -3.35
C GLU A 94 51.80 -12.17 -2.48
N ALA A 95 52.32 -11.10 -3.11
CA ALA A 95 52.99 -10.02 -2.39
C ALA A 95 52.05 -9.24 -1.45
N LEU A 96 50.74 -9.23 -1.74
CA LEU A 96 49.73 -8.68 -0.84
C LEU A 96 49.52 -9.60 0.37
N LEU A 97 49.36 -10.90 0.12
CA LEU A 97 49.16 -11.90 1.17
C LEU A 97 50.36 -11.98 2.13
N GLU A 98 51.58 -11.92 1.62
CA GLU A 98 52.79 -11.88 2.44
C GLU A 98 52.86 -10.63 3.33
N ARG A 99 52.47 -9.46 2.79
CA ARG A 99 52.43 -8.21 3.56
C ARG A 99 51.40 -8.27 4.68
N VAL A 100 50.19 -8.76 4.38
CA VAL A 100 49.11 -8.95 5.36
C VAL A 100 49.58 -9.90 6.47
N LYS A 101 50.18 -11.03 6.08
CA LYS A 101 50.76 -12.00 7.01
C LYS A 101 51.81 -11.38 7.92
N LEU A 102 52.79 -10.68 7.34
CA LEU A 102 53.87 -10.04 8.09
C LEU A 102 53.33 -9.00 9.09
N HIS A 103 52.35 -8.19 8.69
CA HIS A 103 51.73 -7.21 9.57
C HIS A 103 51.05 -7.88 10.78
N PHE A 104 50.34 -8.97 10.53
CA PHE A 104 49.65 -9.72 11.57
C PHE A 104 50.64 -10.45 12.49
N ASP A 105 51.66 -11.11 11.92
CA ASP A 105 52.71 -11.81 12.67
C ASP A 105 53.48 -10.83 13.58
N LEU A 106 53.82 -9.62 13.11
CA LEU A 106 54.45 -8.59 13.94
C LEU A 106 53.54 -8.08 15.06
N SER A 107 52.23 -8.05 14.84
CA SER A 107 51.25 -7.64 15.85
C SER A 107 51.11 -8.71 16.94
N GLU A 108 51.10 -9.99 16.56
CA GLU A 108 51.08 -11.11 17.51
C GLU A 108 52.41 -11.26 18.26
N LEU A 109 53.55 -11.03 17.61
CA LEU A 109 54.85 -10.97 18.28
C LEU A 109 54.92 -9.87 19.34
N ASN A 110 54.43 -8.66 19.03
CA ASN A 110 54.35 -7.59 20.03
C ASN A 110 53.48 -8.00 21.22
N ARG A 111 52.32 -8.63 20.97
CA ARG A 111 51.43 -9.12 22.02
C ARG A 111 52.08 -10.21 22.88
N LEU A 112 52.83 -11.12 22.26
CA LEU A 112 53.55 -12.17 22.96
C LEU A 112 54.65 -11.57 23.84
N VAL A 113 55.43 -10.64 23.31
CA VAL A 113 56.48 -9.92 24.05
C VAL A 113 55.91 -9.19 25.25
N ASP A 114 54.80 -8.45 25.10
CA ASP A 114 54.13 -7.77 26.21
C ASP A 114 53.72 -8.75 27.33
N VAL A 115 53.17 -9.90 26.95
CA VAL A 115 52.76 -10.94 27.90
C VAL A 115 53.96 -11.58 28.60
N LEU A 116 55.03 -11.87 27.85
CA LEU A 116 56.27 -12.43 28.40
C LEU A 116 56.95 -11.45 29.37
N PHE A 117 57.01 -10.15 29.07
CA PHE A 117 57.59 -9.19 30.01
C PHE A 117 56.73 -9.01 31.25
N LYS A 118 55.39 -8.94 31.12
CA LYS A 118 54.48 -8.98 32.27
C LYS A 118 54.70 -10.22 33.14
N ALA A 119 54.92 -11.37 32.50
CA ALA A 119 55.26 -12.62 33.18
C ALA A 119 56.57 -12.51 33.97
N MET A 120 57.63 -12.08 33.30
CA MET A 120 58.96 -11.98 33.89
C MET A 120 59.00 -10.97 35.04
N TYR A 121 58.30 -9.84 34.94
CA TYR A 121 58.17 -8.91 36.06
C TYR A 121 57.42 -9.52 37.24
N ALA A 122 56.34 -10.27 36.98
CA ALA A 122 55.61 -10.97 38.04
C ALA A 122 56.51 -11.98 38.77
N LEU A 123 57.35 -12.73 38.05
CA LEU A 123 58.33 -13.63 38.68
C LEU A 123 59.38 -12.88 39.51
N VAL A 124 59.93 -11.78 38.99
CA VAL A 124 60.91 -10.96 39.73
C VAL A 124 60.29 -10.32 40.98
N ASP A 125 58.98 -10.05 40.95
CA ASP A 125 58.21 -9.58 42.10
C ASP A 125 57.79 -10.71 43.05
N GLY A 126 58.32 -11.93 42.87
CA GLY A 126 58.09 -13.08 43.74
C GLY A 126 56.73 -13.77 43.54
N LYS A 127 56.01 -13.49 42.45
CA LYS A 127 54.76 -14.20 42.12
C LYS A 127 55.07 -15.55 41.49
N SER A 128 54.19 -16.54 41.74
CA SER A 128 54.27 -17.86 41.10
C SER A 128 54.13 -17.72 39.58
N ILE A 129 54.86 -18.58 38.85
CA ILE A 129 54.68 -18.81 37.41
C ILE A 129 53.21 -19.15 37.07
N ASP A 130 52.46 -19.76 38.00
CA ASP A 130 51.05 -20.10 37.81
C ASP A 130 50.19 -18.87 37.55
N PHE A 131 50.48 -17.74 38.21
CA PHE A 131 49.76 -16.48 38.01
C PHE A 131 49.89 -15.95 36.56
N VAL A 132 51.03 -16.23 35.93
CA VAL A 132 51.28 -15.86 34.53
C VAL A 132 50.46 -16.73 33.60
N PHE A 133 50.50 -18.05 33.79
CA PHE A 133 49.74 -18.98 32.97
C PHE A 133 48.23 -18.72 33.10
N GLU A 134 47.75 -18.43 34.30
CA GLU A 134 46.37 -18.05 34.57
C GLU A 134 45.98 -16.76 33.84
N ALA A 135 46.83 -15.72 33.82
CA ALA A 135 46.57 -14.49 33.09
C ALA A 135 46.53 -14.70 31.56
N ILE A 136 47.38 -15.59 31.04
CA ILE A 136 47.39 -15.97 29.62
C ILE A 136 46.12 -16.74 29.28
N GLU A 137 45.73 -17.69 30.12
CA GLU A 137 44.55 -18.52 29.96
C GLU A 137 43.27 -17.67 30.01
N MET A 138 43.15 -16.76 30.98
CA MET A 138 42.04 -15.80 31.06
C MET A 138 41.92 -14.95 29.79
N ARG A 139 43.05 -14.55 29.19
CA ARG A 139 43.03 -13.79 27.94
C ARG A 139 42.52 -14.63 26.76
N TYR A 140 42.90 -15.89 26.68
CA TYR A 140 42.37 -16.81 25.67
C TYR A 140 40.87 -17.04 25.85
N GLN A 141 40.43 -17.29 27.07
CA GLN A 141 39.00 -17.43 27.39
C GLN A 141 38.21 -16.18 27.02
N LEU A 142 38.68 -14.98 27.38
CA LEU A 142 38.05 -13.72 27.00
C LEU A 142 37.95 -13.53 25.48
N ASN A 143 38.99 -13.91 24.75
CA ASN A 143 38.97 -13.85 23.29
C ASN A 143 37.98 -14.85 22.68
N TRP A 144 37.86 -16.05 23.25
CA TRP A 144 36.85 -17.03 22.84
C TRP A 144 35.44 -16.49 23.07
N TYR A 145 35.14 -15.99 24.27
CA TYR A 145 33.84 -15.39 24.57
C TYR A 145 33.50 -14.24 23.61
N ARG A 146 34.46 -13.34 23.33
CA ARG A 146 34.27 -12.27 22.33
C ARG A 146 33.98 -12.82 20.93
N SER A 147 34.69 -13.87 20.52
CA SER A 147 34.44 -14.51 19.23
C SER A 147 33.04 -15.10 19.16
N GLU A 148 32.54 -15.70 20.23
CA GLU A 148 31.22 -16.31 20.24
C GLU A 148 30.11 -15.26 20.25
N VAL A 149 30.29 -14.16 21.00
CA VAL A 149 29.39 -13.00 20.95
C VAL A 149 29.32 -12.42 19.54
N ASN A 150 30.46 -12.23 18.86
CA ASN A 150 30.47 -11.70 17.50
C ASN A 150 29.73 -12.61 16.50
N LYS A 151 29.86 -13.94 16.64
CA LYS A 151 29.09 -14.89 15.81
C LYS A 151 27.58 -14.77 16.05
N MET A 152 27.18 -14.63 17.31
CA MET A 152 25.78 -14.46 17.66
C MET A 152 25.23 -13.14 17.11
N GLN A 153 25.99 -12.06 17.22
CA GLN A 153 25.61 -10.76 16.66
C GLN A 153 25.42 -10.83 15.15
N LEU A 154 26.35 -11.45 14.41
CA LEU A 154 26.21 -11.64 12.97
C LEU A 154 24.95 -12.42 12.60
N LYS A 155 24.59 -13.47 13.37
CA LYS A 155 23.35 -14.22 13.15
C LYS A 155 22.10 -13.35 13.36
N TYR A 156 22.12 -12.49 14.37
CA TYR A 156 21.03 -11.55 14.61
C TYR A 156 20.91 -10.50 13.51
N ASP A 157 22.04 -9.97 13.03
CA ASP A 157 22.06 -8.98 11.94
C ASP A 157 21.45 -9.56 10.66
N ILE A 158 21.84 -10.79 10.28
CA ILE A 158 21.26 -11.51 9.13
C ILE A 158 19.75 -11.72 9.33
N LEU A 159 19.33 -12.12 10.52
CA LEU A 159 17.92 -12.35 10.82
C LEU A 159 17.12 -11.04 10.74
N GLN A 160 17.67 -9.95 11.26
CA GLN A 160 17.07 -8.62 11.19
C GLN A 160 16.93 -8.14 9.73
N GLU A 161 17.96 -8.33 8.91
CA GLU A 161 17.92 -8.00 7.48
C GLU A 161 16.81 -8.78 6.75
N ASN A 162 16.68 -10.08 7.05
CA ASN A 162 15.60 -10.89 6.48
C ASN A 162 14.20 -10.38 6.87
N TYR A 163 14.01 -9.97 8.13
CA TYR A 163 12.74 -9.37 8.56
C TYR A 163 12.48 -8.03 7.90
N LEU A 164 13.49 -7.17 7.78
CA LEU A 164 13.37 -5.88 7.09
C LEU A 164 12.97 -6.07 5.62
N ASN A 165 13.59 -7.03 4.94
CA ASN A 165 13.25 -7.37 3.57
C ASN A 165 11.80 -7.84 3.45
N SER A 166 11.36 -8.74 4.34
CA SER A 166 9.96 -9.20 4.38
C SER A 166 8.96 -8.06 4.62
N ILE A 167 9.25 -7.17 5.59
CA ILE A 167 8.43 -5.99 5.87
C ILE A 167 8.35 -5.08 4.65
N SER A 168 9.47 -4.85 3.95
CA SER A 168 9.48 -4.00 2.75
C SER A 168 8.62 -4.56 1.62
N GLN A 169 8.64 -5.89 1.42
CA GLN A 169 7.81 -6.56 0.44
C GLN A 169 6.32 -6.47 0.80
N ALA A 170 5.96 -6.71 2.06
CA ALA A 170 4.59 -6.57 2.54
C ALA A 170 4.08 -5.13 2.40
N LEU A 171 4.91 -4.13 2.70
CA LEU A 171 4.57 -2.73 2.54
C LEU A 171 4.33 -2.36 1.06
N GLN A 172 5.17 -2.87 0.16
CA GLN A 172 4.99 -2.65 -1.28
C GLN A 172 3.70 -3.29 -1.80
N ALA A 173 3.40 -4.52 -1.37
CA ALA A 173 2.15 -5.20 -1.71
C ALA A 173 0.93 -4.41 -1.22
N SER A 174 0.96 -3.92 0.02
CA SER A 174 -0.12 -3.10 0.58
C SER A 174 -0.35 -1.81 -0.19
N LYS A 175 0.72 -1.12 -0.65
CA LYS A 175 0.59 0.08 -1.49
C LYS A 175 -0.03 -0.22 -2.84
N MET A 176 0.37 -1.32 -3.47
CA MET A 176 -0.20 -1.75 -4.74
C MET A 176 -1.69 -2.08 -4.60
N GLU A 177 -2.10 -2.75 -3.52
CA GLU A 177 -3.51 -3.02 -3.24
C GLU A 177 -4.32 -1.74 -3.03
N GLU A 178 -3.76 -0.76 -2.32
CA GLU A 178 -4.38 0.54 -2.12
C GLU A 178 -4.59 1.28 -3.46
N GLU A 179 -3.56 1.35 -4.31
CA GLU A 179 -3.64 1.95 -5.64
C GLU A 179 -4.67 1.26 -6.55
N VAL A 180 -4.68 -0.08 -6.57
CA VAL A 180 -5.67 -0.85 -7.34
C VAL A 180 -7.08 -0.60 -6.78
N GLY A 181 -7.23 -0.54 -5.47
CA GLY A 181 -8.50 -0.23 -4.80
C GLY A 181 -9.06 1.13 -5.25
N TYR A 182 -8.24 2.17 -5.26
CA TYR A 182 -8.63 3.50 -5.76
C TYR A 182 -9.06 3.46 -7.23
N ASN A 183 -8.27 2.80 -8.08
CA ASN A 183 -8.59 2.71 -9.52
C ASN A 183 -9.89 1.96 -9.79
N ILE A 184 -10.17 0.86 -9.07
CA ILE A 184 -11.42 0.10 -9.22
C ILE A 184 -12.62 0.97 -8.83
N VAL A 185 -12.50 1.70 -7.72
CA VAL A 185 -13.56 2.60 -7.24
C VAL A 185 -13.87 3.66 -8.29
N ASP A 186 -12.85 4.29 -8.88
CA ASP A 186 -13.03 5.29 -9.95
C ASP A 186 -13.70 4.70 -11.19
N VAL A 187 -13.30 3.49 -11.62
CA VAL A 187 -13.93 2.79 -12.74
C VAL A 187 -15.41 2.53 -12.45
N ILE A 188 -15.74 2.00 -11.27
CA ILE A 188 -17.14 1.71 -10.89
C ILE A 188 -17.95 3.00 -10.85
N TYR A 189 -17.42 4.10 -10.31
CA TYR A 189 -18.12 5.38 -10.28
C TYR A 189 -18.38 5.90 -11.70
N ASN A 190 -17.38 5.85 -12.58
CA ASN A 190 -17.53 6.27 -13.97
C ASN A 190 -18.56 5.43 -14.73
N GLU A 191 -18.52 4.10 -14.59
CA GLU A 191 -19.52 3.21 -15.20
C GLU A 191 -20.92 3.50 -14.67
N THR A 192 -21.06 3.71 -13.36
CA THR A 192 -22.35 4.02 -12.73
C THR A 192 -22.93 5.34 -13.27
N GLU A 193 -22.08 6.35 -13.48
CA GLU A 193 -22.53 7.62 -14.09
C GLU A 193 -22.98 7.42 -15.53
N SER A 194 -22.22 6.65 -16.32
CA SER A 194 -22.60 6.36 -17.71
C SER A 194 -23.95 5.64 -17.82
N PHE A 195 -24.23 4.71 -16.90
CA PHE A 195 -25.54 4.05 -16.85
C PHE A 195 -26.65 5.01 -16.43
N ARG A 196 -26.37 5.96 -15.52
CA ARG A 196 -27.34 6.99 -15.14
C ARG A 196 -27.71 7.87 -16.33
N GLU A 197 -26.72 8.36 -17.07
CA GLU A 197 -26.93 9.16 -18.29
C GLU A 197 -27.75 8.37 -19.33
N LEU A 198 -27.42 7.09 -19.54
CA LEU A 198 -28.14 6.23 -20.46
C LEU A 198 -29.61 6.06 -20.06
N ILE A 199 -29.89 5.84 -18.76
CA ILE A 199 -31.26 5.75 -18.24
C ILE A 199 -32.02 7.05 -18.50
N THR A 200 -31.42 8.21 -18.22
CA THR A 200 -32.04 9.51 -18.46
C THR A 200 -32.38 9.71 -19.94
N ASN A 201 -31.45 9.38 -20.84
CA ASN A 201 -31.69 9.46 -22.29
C ASN A 201 -32.86 8.56 -22.72
N PHE A 202 -32.91 7.31 -22.24
CA PHE A 202 -34.03 6.43 -22.54
C PHE A 202 -35.36 6.96 -21.99
N GLN A 203 -35.37 7.55 -20.80
CA GLN A 203 -36.58 8.19 -20.25
C GLN A 203 -37.07 9.32 -21.15
N GLU A 204 -36.18 10.21 -21.58
CA GLU A 204 -36.51 11.31 -22.49
C GLU A 204 -37.06 10.80 -23.83
N LEU A 205 -36.45 9.76 -24.41
CA LEU A 205 -36.93 9.14 -25.65
C LEU A 205 -38.33 8.53 -25.48
N TYR A 206 -38.58 7.82 -24.38
CA TYR A 206 -39.90 7.26 -24.10
C TYR A 206 -40.95 8.35 -23.89
N ASP A 207 -40.61 9.41 -23.17
CA ASP A 207 -41.52 10.54 -22.94
C ASP A 207 -41.90 11.21 -24.27
N GLU A 208 -40.93 11.44 -25.17
CA GLU A 208 -41.19 11.97 -26.50
C GLU A 208 -42.09 11.06 -27.36
N GLU A 209 -41.82 9.75 -27.37
CA GLU A 209 -42.64 8.80 -28.13
C GLU A 209 -44.06 8.70 -27.57
N LEU A 210 -44.19 8.71 -26.24
CA LEU A 210 -45.47 8.71 -25.56
C LEU A 210 -46.28 9.96 -25.94
N GLU A 211 -45.68 11.15 -25.89
CA GLU A 211 -46.34 12.40 -26.27
C GLU A 211 -46.83 12.37 -27.73
N LYS A 212 -46.01 11.82 -28.66
CA LYS A 212 -46.41 11.65 -30.07
C LYS A 212 -47.61 10.72 -30.21
N ILE A 213 -47.62 9.60 -29.49
CA ILE A 213 -48.73 8.64 -29.51
C ILE A 213 -49.99 9.26 -28.91
N GLU A 214 -49.88 9.92 -27.75
CA GLU A 214 -51.00 10.60 -27.10
C GLU A 214 -51.60 11.69 -27.99
N ALA A 215 -50.76 12.47 -28.67
CA ALA A 215 -51.21 13.48 -29.64
C ALA A 215 -51.96 12.83 -30.82
N SER A 216 -51.46 11.70 -31.35
CA SER A 216 -52.09 10.95 -32.43
C SER A 216 -53.44 10.34 -32.02
N ILE A 217 -53.51 9.74 -30.82
CA ILE A 217 -54.75 9.24 -30.22
C ILE A 217 -55.73 10.40 -30.07
N GLY A 218 -55.31 11.51 -29.48
CA GLY A 218 -56.15 12.70 -29.31
C GLY A 218 -56.68 13.25 -30.63
N ALA A 219 -55.87 13.27 -31.69
CA ALA A 219 -56.31 13.65 -33.04
C ALA A 219 -57.35 12.68 -33.60
N SER A 220 -57.12 11.37 -33.48
CA SER A 220 -58.03 10.32 -33.91
C SER A 220 -59.36 10.37 -33.15
N THR A 221 -59.34 10.57 -31.83
CA THR A 221 -60.54 10.75 -31.00
C THR A 221 -61.35 11.97 -31.44
N LYS A 222 -60.69 13.10 -31.74
CA LYS A 222 -61.37 14.29 -32.29
C LYS A 222 -62.01 14.01 -33.65
N GLN A 223 -61.35 13.25 -34.52
CA GLN A 223 -61.92 12.85 -35.82
C GLN A 223 -63.15 11.94 -35.65
N ILE A 224 -63.07 10.96 -34.75
CA ILE A 224 -64.19 10.08 -34.42
C ILE A 224 -65.37 10.90 -33.90
N ALA A 225 -65.14 11.84 -32.97
CA ALA A 225 -66.19 12.71 -32.46
C ALA A 225 -66.90 13.50 -33.57
N LYS A 226 -66.14 14.08 -34.52
CA LYS A 226 -66.71 14.76 -35.70
C LYS A 226 -67.55 13.83 -36.57
N LEU A 227 -67.10 12.60 -36.80
CA LEU A 227 -67.85 11.61 -37.58
C LEU A 227 -69.14 11.19 -36.87
N VAL A 228 -69.10 11.03 -35.55
CA VAL A 228 -70.28 10.73 -34.72
C VAL A 228 -71.30 11.88 -34.80
N ASP A 229 -70.85 13.12 -34.67
CA ASP A 229 -71.72 14.30 -34.80
C ASP A 229 -72.31 14.41 -36.21
N HIS A 230 -71.51 14.16 -37.25
CA HIS A 230 -71.99 14.17 -38.62
C HIS A 230 -73.01 13.06 -38.88
N HIS A 231 -72.76 11.85 -38.38
CA HIS A 231 -73.71 10.74 -38.45
C HIS A 231 -75.02 11.09 -37.74
N LYS A 232 -74.95 11.71 -36.56
CA LYS A 232 -76.12 12.18 -35.83
C LYS A 232 -76.93 13.18 -36.66
N TYR A 233 -76.27 14.20 -37.22
CA TYR A 233 -76.91 15.18 -38.11
C TYR A 233 -77.62 14.51 -39.30
N LEU A 234 -76.93 13.62 -40.02
CA LEU A 234 -77.51 12.90 -41.15
C LEU A 234 -78.68 12.00 -40.74
N SER A 235 -78.60 11.38 -39.56
CA SER A 235 -79.70 10.56 -39.04
C SER A 235 -80.96 11.39 -38.75
N GLU A 236 -80.80 12.59 -38.19
CA GLU A 236 -81.89 13.55 -37.97
C GLU A 236 -82.46 14.06 -39.31
N GLU A 237 -81.60 14.32 -40.29
CA GLU A 237 -82.01 14.74 -41.64
C GLU A 237 -82.79 13.64 -42.38
N LEU A 238 -82.36 12.38 -42.29
CA LEU A 238 -83.10 11.23 -42.81
C LEU A 238 -84.49 11.09 -42.18
N VAL A 239 -84.61 11.34 -40.87
CA VAL A 239 -85.92 11.35 -40.18
C VAL A 239 -86.80 12.44 -40.77
N ARG A 240 -86.28 13.68 -40.91
CA ARG A 240 -87.02 14.80 -41.55
C ARG A 240 -87.46 14.48 -42.97
N PHE A 241 -86.58 13.93 -43.80
CA PHE A 241 -86.95 13.55 -45.17
C PHE A 241 -87.99 12.43 -45.22
N ARG A 242 -87.91 11.45 -44.31
CA ARG A 242 -88.93 10.40 -44.20
C ARG A 242 -90.30 10.98 -43.82
N GLU A 243 -90.33 11.91 -42.88
CA GLU A 243 -91.55 12.65 -42.50
C GLU A 243 -92.10 13.48 -43.67
N GLU A 244 -91.24 14.17 -44.41
CA GLU A 244 -91.64 14.96 -45.59
C GLU A 244 -92.18 14.08 -46.73
N ILE A 245 -91.54 12.94 -47.01
CA ILE A 245 -92.03 11.96 -47.98
C ILE A 245 -93.38 11.39 -47.53
N ALA A 246 -93.56 11.09 -46.24
CA ALA A 246 -94.83 10.62 -45.70
C ALA A 246 -95.93 11.70 -45.82
N ALA A 247 -95.60 12.96 -45.52
CA ALA A 247 -96.51 14.10 -45.68
C ALA A 247 -96.89 14.33 -47.15
N ARG A 248 -95.92 14.26 -48.09
CA ARG A 248 -96.18 14.36 -49.53
C ARG A 248 -97.01 13.19 -50.04
N LYS A 249 -96.72 11.95 -49.63
CA LYS A 249 -97.57 10.79 -49.94
C LYS A 249 -99.00 10.97 -49.41
N ALA A 250 -99.17 11.46 -48.19
CA ALA A 250 -100.49 11.75 -47.62
C ALA A 250 -101.22 12.87 -48.38
N PHE A 251 -100.50 13.88 -48.85
CA PHE A 251 -101.03 14.93 -49.71
C PHE A 251 -101.44 14.41 -51.11
N GLU A 252 -100.62 13.56 -51.72
CA GLU A 252 -100.90 12.90 -53.01
C GLU A 252 -102.13 11.98 -52.92
N ILE A 253 -102.28 11.24 -51.81
CA ILE A 253 -103.46 10.41 -51.52
C ILE A 253 -104.71 11.29 -51.38
N ARG A 254 -104.63 12.45 -50.74
CA ARG A 254 -105.72 13.44 -50.72
C ARG A 254 -106.04 14.01 -52.10
N ARG A 255 -105.05 14.15 -52.99
CA ARG A 255 -105.21 14.65 -54.37
C ARG A 255 -105.84 13.63 -55.33
N ARG A 256 -105.68 12.33 -55.07
CA ARG A 256 -106.26 11.23 -55.87
C ARG A 256 -107.68 10.85 -55.46
N GLN A 257 -108.27 11.51 -54.47
CA GLN A 257 -109.70 11.39 -54.19
C GLN A 257 -110.49 12.29 -55.18
N PRO A 258 -111.48 11.77 -55.92
CA PRO A 258 -112.33 12.59 -56.78
C PRO A 258 -113.24 13.50 -55.94
N PRO A 259 -113.66 14.69 -56.44
CA PRO A 259 -114.78 15.41 -55.84
C PRO A 259 -116.11 14.72 -56.18
N SER A 260 -117.04 14.75 -55.23
CA SER A 260 -118.48 14.35 -55.30
C SER A 260 -118.83 13.00 -54.65
N GLU A 261 -119.81 12.86 -53.75
CA GLU A 261 -120.58 13.74 -52.86
C GLU A 261 -121.58 12.82 -52.14
N VAL A 262 -121.82 12.98 -50.84
CA VAL A 262 -123.18 12.80 -50.30
C VAL A 262 -123.41 13.86 -49.22
N TYR A 263 -124.29 14.78 -49.61
CA TYR A 263 -125.19 15.54 -48.76
C TYR A 263 -125.73 14.72 -47.58
N GLN A 264 -125.54 15.21 -46.36
CA GLN A 264 -126.60 15.19 -45.36
C GLN A 264 -126.86 16.64 -44.93
N ILE A 265 -127.71 17.30 -45.71
CA ILE A 265 -128.49 18.42 -45.18
C ILE A 265 -129.61 17.78 -44.36
N ASP A 266 -129.50 17.88 -43.05
CA ASP A 266 -130.64 17.67 -42.16
C ASP A 266 -131.57 18.88 -42.27
N TRP A 267 -132.57 18.77 -43.14
CA TRP A 267 -133.62 19.76 -43.37
C TRP A 267 -134.68 19.79 -42.25
N ALA A 268 -134.48 19.12 -41.11
CA ALA A 268 -135.50 19.01 -40.06
C ALA A 268 -135.50 20.10 -38.96
N ALA A 269 -134.52 21.03 -38.89
CA ALA A 269 -134.46 21.99 -37.75
C ALA A 269 -134.30 23.48 -38.11
N ILE A 270 -134.18 23.83 -39.40
CA ILE A 270 -134.12 25.24 -39.85
C ILE A 270 -135.49 25.96 -39.72
N TYR A 271 -136.56 25.26 -39.37
CA TYR A 271 -137.91 25.82 -39.21
C TYR A 271 -138.47 25.95 -37.77
N SER A 272 -137.66 25.86 -36.69
CA SER A 272 -138.20 26.01 -35.30
C SER A 272 -137.66 27.14 -34.43
N LYS A 273 -136.71 27.98 -34.87
CA LYS A 273 -136.21 29.11 -34.06
C LYS A 273 -136.11 30.44 -34.79
N SER A 274 -137.05 30.73 -35.69
CA SER A 274 -137.51 32.11 -35.84
C SER A 274 -138.39 32.47 -34.65
N SER A 275 -138.05 33.56 -33.98
CA SER A 275 -138.75 34.17 -32.83
C SER A 275 -138.35 33.64 -31.44
N LYS A 276 -137.40 34.32 -30.82
CA LYS A 276 -137.72 35.29 -29.76
C LYS A 276 -136.47 35.95 -29.18
N LYS A 277 -136.52 37.27 -29.29
CA LYS A 277 -136.10 38.28 -28.30
C LYS A 277 -134.62 38.35 -27.96
N ARG A 278 -133.94 39.42 -28.39
CA ARG A 278 -133.88 40.73 -27.69
C ARG A 278 -133.40 40.63 -26.23
N ARG A 279 -132.30 41.35 -26.02
CA ARG A 279 -131.96 42.27 -24.91
C ARG A 279 -131.09 41.76 -23.75
N LYS A 280 -130.10 42.62 -23.47
CA LYS A 280 -129.35 42.87 -22.23
C LYS A 280 -128.36 41.74 -21.87
N GLY A 281 -127.11 41.99 -21.53
CA GLY A 281 -126.43 43.23 -21.18
C GLY A 281 -125.53 42.97 -19.98
N ASN A 282 -124.26 43.37 -20.11
CA ASN A 282 -123.40 43.91 -19.07
C ASN A 282 -122.94 43.02 -17.88
N ARG A 283 -121.72 43.36 -17.42
CA ARG A 283 -121.05 43.04 -16.14
C ARG A 283 -120.57 41.60 -15.94
N LYS A 284 -119.53 41.31 -15.16
CA LYS A 284 -118.34 41.97 -14.57
C LYS A 284 -117.84 40.91 -13.56
N LYS A 285 -116.54 40.82 -13.31
CA LYS A 285 -115.92 40.28 -12.07
C LYS A 285 -116.09 38.75 -11.87
N SER A 286 -115.20 38.00 -11.21
CA SER A 286 -113.94 38.28 -10.52
C SER A 286 -113.38 36.94 -10.01
N LYS A 287 -112.05 36.90 -9.86
CA LYS A 287 -111.26 36.25 -8.79
C LYS A 287 -111.33 34.72 -8.65
N GLY A 288 -110.13 34.18 -8.44
CA GLY A 288 -109.85 32.81 -8.03
C GLY A 288 -108.52 32.42 -8.61
#